data_AF-A0A453AXN0-F1
#
_entry.id   AF-A0A453AXN0-F1
#
_cell.length_a   1.000
_cell.length_b   1.000
_cell.length_c   1.000
_cell.angle_alpha   90.00
_cell.angle_beta   90.00
_cell.angle_gamma   90.00
#
_symmetry.space_group_name_H-M   'P 1'
#
loop_
_entity.id
_entity.type
_entity.pdbx_description
1 polymer ?
#
loop_
_entity_poly.entity_id
_entity_poly.type
_entity_poly.pdbx_seq_one_letter_code
_entity_poly.pdbx_strand_id
1 'polypeptide(L)' 'MNPLTQVKRTQVINQKEAALGLSEDASWHAKFRGSAYVFVGGVPFDLTEGDLLAVFAQ' A
#
# COMPACT_ATOMS: atom_id res chain seq x y z
N MET A 1 14.80 -8.10 -7.82
CA MET A 1 13.71 -7.18 -8.26
C MET A 1 13.85 -5.89 -7.45
N ASN A 2 13.75 -4.71 -8.06
CA ASN A 2 14.05 -3.44 -7.37
C ASN A 2 12.84 -2.93 -6.54
N PRO A 3 12.97 -2.70 -5.22
CA PRO A 3 11.85 -2.30 -4.35
C PRO A 3 11.19 -0.96 -4.77
N LEU A 4 11.97 0.01 -5.26
CA LEU A 4 11.45 1.29 -5.76
C LEU A 4 10.55 1.11 -6.98
N THR A 5 10.83 0.09 -7.80
CA THR A 5 9.97 -0.21 -8.96
C THR A 5 8.64 -0.82 -8.56
N GLN A 6 8.55 -1.49 -7.40
CA GLN A 6 7.28 -2.02 -6.90
C GLN A 6 6.37 -0.90 -6.37
N VAL A 7 6.93 0.03 -5.59
CA VAL A 7 6.18 1.21 -5.11
C VAL A 7 5.60 2.00 -6.28
N LYS A 8 6.42 2.25 -7.31
CA LYS A 8 5.97 2.96 -8.52
C LYS A 8 4.86 2.22 -9.26
N ARG A 9 4.90 0.89 -9.31
CA ARG A 9 3.85 0.08 -9.95
C ARG A 9 2.52 0.20 -9.23
N THR A 10 2.51 0.10 -7.90
CA THR A 10 1.28 0.26 -7.10
C THR A 10 0.68 1.66 -7.29
N GLN A 11 1.52 2.71 -7.29
CA GLN A 11 1.06 4.07 -7.57
C GLN A 11 0.40 4.22 -8.94
N VAL A 12 0.99 3.61 -9.99
CA VAL A 12 0.41 3.63 -11.34
C VAL A 12 -0.93 2.91 -11.40
N ILE A 13 -1.07 1.79 -10.68
CA ILE A 13 -2.36 1.06 -10.60
C ILE A 13 -3.40 1.97 -9.95
N ASN A 14 -3.11 2.54 -8.77
CA ASN A 14 -4.03 3.43 -8.06
C ASN A 14 -4.45 4.64 -8.93
N GLN A 15 -3.52 5.25 -9.66
CA GLN A 15 -3.83 6.35 -10.57
C GLN A 15 -4.77 5.93 -11.70
N LYS A 16 -4.59 4.74 -12.26
CA LYS A 16 -5.47 4.21 -13.31
C LYS A 16 -6.86 3.88 -12.76
N GLU A 17 -6.95 3.27 -11.57
CA GLU A 17 -8.24 2.97 -10.94
C GLU A 17 -9.02 4.25 -10.64
N ALA A 18 -8.33 5.27 -10.10
CA ALA A 18 -8.94 6.59 -9.83
C ALA A 18 -9.39 7.29 -11.12
N ALA A 19 -8.59 7.24 -12.19
CA ALA A 19 -8.96 7.84 -13.48
C ALA A 19 -10.16 7.14 -14.14
N LEU A 20 -10.34 5.84 -13.91
CA LEU A 20 -11.46 5.05 -14.41
C LEU A 20 -12.70 5.11 -13.51
N GLY A 21 -12.59 5.65 -12.29
CA GLY A 21 -13.70 5.75 -11.34
C GLY A 21 -14.25 4.38 -10.92
N LEU A 22 -13.38 3.38 -10.75
CA LEU A 22 -13.79 2.03 -10.37
C LEU A 22 -14.42 2.01 -8.97
N SER A 23 -15.43 1.15 -8.77
CA SER A 23 -15.98 0.90 -7.44
C SER A 23 -15.06 -0.01 -6.61
N GLU A 24 -15.26 -0.01 -5.30
CA GLU A 24 -14.48 -0.81 -4.34
C GLU A 24 -14.44 -2.31 -4.67
N ASP A 25 -15.52 -2.86 -5.23
CA ASP A 25 -15.58 -4.28 -5.63
C ASP A 25 -14.74 -4.59 -6.88
N ALA A 26 -14.43 -3.59 -7.70
CA ALA A 26 -13.61 -3.70 -8.91
C ALA A 26 -12.14 -3.31 -8.70
N SER A 27 -11.78 -2.73 -7.54
CA SER A 27 -10.40 -2.38 -7.21
C SER A 27 -9.54 -3.62 -6.96
N TRP A 28 -8.23 -3.51 -7.16
CA TRP A 28 -7.26 -4.53 -6.77
C TRP A 28 -7.36 -4.92 -5.29
N HIS A 29 -7.89 -4.03 -4.43
CA HIS A 29 -8.17 -4.30 -3.02
C HIS A 29 -9.17 -5.46 -2.80
N ALA A 30 -10.11 -5.69 -3.73
CA ALA A 30 -11.08 -6.78 -3.64
C ALA A 30 -10.39 -8.16 -3.54
N LYS A 31 -9.20 -8.30 -4.15
CA LYS A 31 -8.39 -9.53 -4.05
C LYS A 31 -7.88 -9.80 -2.64
N PHE A 32 -7.66 -8.76 -1.84
CA PHE A 32 -7.09 -8.83 -0.49
C PHE A 32 -8.13 -8.66 0.62
N ARG A 33 -9.43 -8.62 0.29
CA ARG A 33 -10.55 -8.43 1.23
C ARG A 33 -10.52 -9.38 2.45
N GLY A 34 -9.92 -10.57 2.32
CA GLY A 34 -9.79 -11.55 3.41
C GLY A 34 -8.65 -11.31 4.40
N SER A 35 -7.81 -10.30 4.22
CA SER A 35 -6.66 -10.02 5.07
C SER A 35 -6.51 -8.53 5.33
N ALA A 36 -6.44 -8.15 6.62
CA ALA A 36 -6.12 -6.78 7.04
C ALA A 36 -4.60 -6.53 7.19
N TYR A 37 -3.77 -7.55 6.99
CA TYR A 37 -2.32 -7.42 7.12
C TYR A 37 -1.71 -6.75 5.89
N VAL A 38 -0.84 -5.77 6.13
CA VAL A 38 -0.07 -5.06 5.11
C VAL A 38 1.43 -5.32 5.29
N PHE A 39 2.15 -5.45 4.18
CA PHE A 39 3.61 -5.57 4.18
C PHE A 39 4.24 -4.19 3.98
N VAL A 40 5.17 -3.83 4.86
CA VAL A 40 5.95 -2.59 4.78
C VAL A 40 7.42 -2.93 4.65
N GLY A 41 8.09 -2.30 3.67
CA GLY A 41 9.52 -2.51 3.41
C GLY A 41 10.21 -1.20 3.05
N GLY A 42 11.53 -1.13 3.27
CA GLY A 42 12.31 0.09 3.07
C GLY A 42 12.21 1.09 4.22
N VAL A 43 11.86 0.63 5.41
CA VAL A 43 11.81 1.44 6.64
C VAL A 43 13.25 1.72 7.12
N PRO A 44 13.61 2.96 7.45
CA PRO A 44 14.87 3.30 8.13
C PRO A 44 15.10 2.48 9.40
N PHE A 45 16.35 2.07 9.64
CA PHE A 45 16.72 1.29 10.84
C PHE A 45 16.60 2.07 12.16
N ASP A 46 16.52 3.39 12.08
CA ASP A 46 16.39 4.27 13.25
C ASP A 46 14.96 4.38 13.77
N LEU A 47 13.97 3.86 13.03
CA LEU A 47 12.56 3.89 13.45
C LEU A 47 12.24 2.73 14.39
N THR A 48 11.52 3.04 15.46
CA THR A 48 11.03 2.05 16.41
C THR A 48 9.63 1.54 16.03
N GLU A 49 9.23 0.43 16.63
CA GLU A 49 7.86 -0.09 16.49
C GLU A 49 6.80 0.93 16.92
N GLY A 50 7.10 1.70 17.98
CA GLY A 50 6.23 2.77 18.48
C GLY A 50 6.03 3.91 17.48
N ASP A 51 7.10 4.30 16.78
CA ASP A 51 7.02 5.33 15.74
C ASP A 51 6.18 4.86 14.56
N LEU A 52 6.33 3.60 14.16
CA LEU A 52 5.50 3.00 13.11
C LEU A 52 4.03 2.97 13.51
N LEU A 53 3.71 2.54 14.73
CA LEU A 53 2.34 2.55 15.23
C LEU A 53 1.76 3.97 15.24
N ALA A 54 2.53 4.97 15.66
CA ALA A 54 2.08 6.36 15.68
C ALA A 54 1.76 6.90 14.28
N VAL A 55 2.56 6.55 13.27
CA VAL A 55 2.35 6.99 11.87
C VAL A 55 1.17 6.27 11.21
N PHE A 56 1.00 4.97 11.45
CA PHE A 56 -0.06 4.17 10.80
C PHE A 56 -1.43 4.22 11.51
N ALA A 57 -1.53 4.85 12.68
CA ALA A 57 -2.78 4.98 13.45
C ALA A 57 -3.61 6.25 13.13
N GLN A 58 -3.32 6.94 12.02
CA GLN A 58 -4.04 8.15 11.60
C GLN A 58 -5.52 7.90 11.23
#